data_AF-A0A6A4V7H8-F1
#
_entry.id   AF-A0A6A4V7H8-F1
#
_cell.length_a   1.000
_cell.length_b   1.000
_cell.length_c   1.000
_cell.angle_alpha   90.00
_cell.angle_beta   90.00
_cell.angle_gamma   90.00
#
_symmetry.space_group_name_H-M   'P 1'
#
loop_
_entity.id
_entity.type
_entity.pdbx_description
1 polymer ?
#
loop_
_entity_poly.entity_id
_entity_poly.type
_entity_poly.pdbx_seq_one_letter_code
_entity_poly.pdbx_strand_id
1 'polypeptide(L)'
;MGKTKAKTQHRGRRRPGVAAPVRMTLEQTLEAAQSELEQFHLEEARQLLSRALDMDPDCVRALEMSAGLLLDLDEMESARTLLQRAVQLEPLTGPTKFLSLAQLLQGREAADCYEKAVELLTAEAEAAPVAAAASGDGPSPARRLSCAFCALAELHMTDLCDEPDAETRCRDFVSRAVSADPSNPEAHQTEAGLLLVTGDTDGARAALRRSTDLWLPAFQAARAGAAAGDPLEVCPLSYDLRLAAARSLIEVKDWETAEQVLDGLAEEDDQVVDTWYLLALAAFEQGGEARAGARPYLERARQAAEQQPEQQDTEMTEHVRQMLEELGPAPEGEQEDEDEGGEDEWTDDEEDVEMDAANG
;
A
#
# COMPACT_ATOMS: atom_id res chain seq x y z
N MET A 1 -74.13 -63.30 -19.03
CA MET A 1 -72.98 -63.10 -18.11
C MET A 1 -71.77 -62.73 -18.93
N GLY A 2 -71.31 -61.48 -18.86
CA GLY A 2 -70.12 -61.01 -19.57
C GLY A 2 -69.68 -59.68 -18.99
N LYS A 3 -68.82 -59.72 -17.98
CA LYS A 3 -68.32 -58.54 -17.27
C LYS A 3 -67.23 -57.87 -18.13
N THR A 4 -67.52 -56.67 -18.62
CA THR A 4 -66.54 -55.74 -19.22
C THR A 4 -65.59 -55.22 -18.15
N LYS A 5 -64.29 -55.55 -18.26
CA LYS A 5 -63.23 -54.97 -17.41
C LYS A 5 -62.76 -53.65 -18.03
N ALA A 6 -63.01 -52.53 -17.34
CA ALA A 6 -62.43 -51.24 -17.65
C ALA A 6 -60.93 -51.26 -17.33
N LYS A 7 -60.08 -50.91 -18.30
CA LYS A 7 -58.64 -50.67 -18.11
C LYS A 7 -58.46 -49.24 -17.60
N THR A 8 -58.09 -49.11 -16.33
CA THR A 8 -57.68 -47.84 -15.72
C THR A 8 -56.33 -47.44 -16.29
N GLN A 9 -56.27 -46.34 -17.06
CA GLN A 9 -55.02 -45.71 -17.47
C GLN A 9 -54.39 -45.03 -16.24
N HIS A 10 -53.25 -45.56 -15.79
CA HIS A 10 -52.44 -44.90 -14.78
C HIS A 10 -51.75 -43.69 -15.45
N ARG A 11 -52.31 -42.48 -15.25
CA ARG A 11 -51.61 -41.23 -15.54
C ARG A 11 -50.34 -41.20 -14.68
N GLY A 12 -49.19 -41.41 -15.31
CA GLY A 12 -47.90 -41.15 -14.68
C GLY A 12 -47.85 -39.69 -14.25
N ARG A 13 -47.69 -39.44 -12.94
CA ARG A 13 -47.34 -38.13 -12.42
C ARG A 13 -45.98 -37.76 -13.03
N ARG A 14 -45.96 -36.77 -13.93
CA ARG A 14 -44.73 -36.09 -14.33
C ARG A 14 -44.11 -35.51 -13.06
N ARG A 15 -42.87 -35.90 -12.76
CA ARG A 15 -42.04 -35.20 -11.77
C ARG A 15 -41.91 -33.74 -12.23
N PRO A 16 -41.99 -32.75 -11.32
CA PRO A 16 -41.62 -31.39 -11.69
C PRO A 16 -40.17 -31.43 -12.17
N GLY A 17 -39.91 -30.85 -13.34
CA GLY A 17 -38.55 -30.72 -13.85
C GLY A 17 -37.72 -29.99 -12.80
N VAL A 18 -36.63 -30.62 -12.36
CA VAL A 18 -35.57 -29.91 -11.65
C VAL A 18 -35.15 -28.80 -12.62
N ALA A 19 -35.36 -27.54 -12.23
CA ALA A 19 -34.85 -26.42 -13.00
C ALA A 19 -33.35 -26.66 -13.21
N ALA A 20 -32.90 -26.66 -14.47
CA ALA A 20 -31.47 -26.73 -14.75
C ALA A 20 -30.80 -25.61 -13.95
N PRO A 21 -29.64 -25.86 -13.29
CA PRO A 21 -28.93 -24.81 -12.59
C PRO A 21 -28.72 -23.66 -13.58
N VAL A 22 -29.12 -22.45 -13.18
CA VAL A 22 -28.93 -21.26 -14.00
C VAL A 22 -27.43 -21.09 -14.18
N ARG A 23 -26.92 -21.46 -15.36
CA ARG A 23 -25.53 -21.24 -15.70
C ARG A 23 -25.34 -19.74 -15.91
N MET A 24 -24.63 -19.10 -14.98
CA MET A 24 -24.22 -17.71 -15.14
C MET A 24 -23.44 -17.54 -16.45
N THR A 25 -23.67 -16.42 -17.14
CA THR A 25 -22.88 -16.00 -18.30
C THR A 25 -21.49 -15.53 -17.87
N LEU A 26 -20.56 -15.39 -18.81
CA LEU A 26 -19.21 -14.86 -18.52
C LEU A 26 -19.31 -13.49 -17.82
N GLU A 27 -20.11 -12.59 -18.38
CA GLU A 27 -20.33 -11.25 -17.82
C GLU A 27 -20.87 -11.30 -16.39
N GLN A 28 -21.89 -12.13 -16.13
CA GLN A 28 -22.44 -12.30 -14.77
C GLN A 28 -21.43 -12.90 -13.80
N THR A 29 -20.54 -13.78 -14.28
CA THR A 29 -19.46 -14.35 -13.46
C THR A 29 -18.40 -13.30 -13.14
N LEU A 30 -18.06 -12.41 -14.07
CA LEU A 30 -17.13 -11.29 -13.84
C LEU A 30 -17.72 -10.23 -12.91
N GLU A 31 -19.00 -9.86 -13.08
CA GLU A 31 -19.70 -8.96 -12.16
C GLU A 31 -19.75 -9.54 -10.74
N ALA A 32 -20.03 -10.84 -10.60
CA ALA A 32 -20.00 -11.50 -9.29
C ALA A 32 -18.58 -11.52 -8.71
N ALA A 33 -17.56 -11.85 -9.51
CA ALA A 33 -16.17 -11.84 -9.06
C ALA A 33 -15.76 -10.44 -8.56
N GLN A 34 -16.13 -9.40 -9.28
CA GLN A 34 -15.87 -8.01 -8.88
C GLN A 34 -16.55 -7.68 -7.54
N SER A 35 -17.81 -8.08 -7.38
CA SER A 35 -18.55 -7.88 -6.13
C SER A 35 -17.93 -8.62 -4.94
N GLU A 36 -17.34 -9.81 -5.15
CA GLU A 36 -16.63 -10.54 -4.09
C GLU A 36 -15.29 -9.88 -3.75
N LEU A 37 -14.57 -9.35 -4.75
CA LEU A 37 -13.33 -8.56 -4.53
C LEU A 37 -13.61 -7.30 -3.71
N GLU A 38 -14.66 -6.54 -4.06
CA GLU A 38 -15.09 -5.35 -3.32
C GLU A 38 -15.48 -5.64 -1.85
N GLN A 39 -15.85 -6.89 -1.56
CA GLN A 39 -16.17 -7.38 -0.21
C GLN A 39 -14.99 -8.10 0.47
N PHE A 40 -13.81 -8.12 -0.15
CA PHE A 40 -12.62 -8.84 0.32
C PHE A 40 -12.82 -10.37 0.48
N HIS A 41 -13.77 -10.97 -0.23
CA HIS A 41 -13.97 -12.42 -0.29
C HIS A 41 -13.05 -13.04 -1.37
N LEU A 42 -11.74 -13.06 -1.07
CA LEU A 42 -10.69 -13.36 -2.04
C LEU A 42 -10.77 -14.78 -2.63
N GLU A 43 -11.16 -15.77 -1.83
CA GLU A 43 -11.24 -17.17 -2.27
C GLU A 43 -12.43 -17.40 -3.20
N GLU A 44 -13.59 -16.82 -2.88
CA GLU A 44 -14.78 -16.83 -3.73
C GLU A 44 -14.51 -16.11 -5.06
N ALA A 45 -13.84 -14.95 -5.01
CA ALA A 45 -13.39 -14.23 -6.21
C ALA A 45 -12.46 -15.11 -7.06
N ARG A 46 -11.48 -15.80 -6.44
CA ARG A 46 -10.55 -16.71 -7.13
C ARG A 46 -11.31 -17.81 -7.89
N GLN A 47 -12.31 -18.41 -7.27
CA GLN A 47 -13.13 -19.46 -7.88
C GLN A 47 -13.97 -18.94 -9.05
N LEU A 48 -14.56 -17.75 -8.91
CA LEU A 48 -15.34 -17.11 -9.97
C LEU A 48 -14.46 -16.72 -11.17
N LEU A 49 -13.27 -16.18 -10.92
CA LEU A 49 -12.31 -15.80 -11.95
C LEU A 49 -11.72 -17.02 -12.68
N SER A 50 -11.40 -18.09 -11.95
CA SER A 50 -11.01 -19.37 -12.54
C SER A 50 -12.11 -19.90 -13.47
N ARG A 51 -13.36 -19.85 -13.03
CA ARG A 51 -14.51 -20.23 -13.86
C ARG A 51 -14.69 -19.32 -15.08
N ALA A 52 -14.44 -18.02 -14.96
CA ALA A 52 -14.50 -17.09 -16.08
C ALA A 52 -13.45 -17.46 -17.15
N LEU A 53 -12.23 -17.79 -16.73
CA LEU A 53 -11.15 -18.24 -17.62
C LEU A 53 -11.40 -19.64 -18.21
N ASP A 54 -12.08 -20.54 -17.50
CA ASP A 54 -12.56 -21.81 -18.06
C ASP A 54 -13.60 -21.61 -19.18
N MET A 55 -14.40 -20.55 -19.08
CA MET A 55 -15.41 -20.18 -20.08
C MET A 55 -14.79 -19.50 -21.30
N ASP A 56 -13.81 -18.62 -21.06
CA ASP A 56 -13.03 -17.92 -22.09
C ASP A 56 -11.60 -17.63 -21.59
N PRO A 57 -10.59 -18.45 -21.99
CA PRO A 57 -9.21 -18.29 -21.55
C PRO A 57 -8.54 -16.99 -22.01
N ASP A 58 -9.08 -16.34 -23.05
CA ASP A 58 -8.54 -15.11 -23.63
C ASP A 58 -9.38 -13.87 -23.25
N CYS A 59 -10.27 -13.99 -22.25
CA CYS A 59 -11.01 -12.85 -21.72
C CYS A 59 -10.07 -11.89 -20.97
N VAL A 60 -9.69 -10.77 -21.59
CA VAL A 60 -8.75 -9.79 -21.04
C VAL A 60 -9.20 -9.26 -19.68
N ARG A 61 -10.48 -8.94 -19.49
CA ARG A 61 -11.02 -8.51 -18.20
C ARG A 61 -10.85 -9.57 -17.11
N ALA A 62 -11.06 -10.85 -17.43
CA ALA A 62 -10.86 -11.95 -16.48
C ALA A 62 -9.38 -12.09 -16.10
N LEU A 63 -8.47 -11.95 -17.09
CA LEU A 63 -7.02 -11.97 -16.87
C LEU A 63 -6.56 -10.80 -15.98
N GLU A 64 -7.02 -9.58 -16.24
CA GLU A 64 -6.69 -8.39 -15.43
C GLU A 64 -7.21 -8.51 -14.00
N MET A 65 -8.46 -8.94 -13.81
CA MET A 65 -9.02 -9.14 -12.47
C MET A 65 -8.31 -10.27 -11.71
N SER A 66 -7.94 -11.35 -12.40
CA SER A 66 -7.16 -12.45 -11.82
C SER A 66 -5.76 -12.00 -11.44
N ALA A 67 -5.11 -11.19 -12.28
CA ALA A 67 -3.81 -10.63 -11.96
C ALA A 67 -3.88 -9.71 -10.74
N GLY A 68 -4.88 -8.83 -10.64
CA GLY A 68 -5.09 -7.97 -9.46
C GLY A 68 -5.21 -8.79 -8.17
N LEU A 69 -6.09 -9.80 -8.16
CA LEU A 69 -6.23 -10.71 -7.03
C LEU A 69 -4.92 -11.43 -6.66
N LEU A 70 -4.14 -11.83 -7.65
CA LEU A 70 -2.85 -12.49 -7.41
C LEU A 70 -1.83 -11.53 -6.81
N LEU A 71 -1.85 -10.24 -7.17
CA LEU A 71 -1.02 -9.23 -6.53
C LEU A 71 -1.40 -9.01 -5.07
N ASP A 72 -2.71 -8.96 -4.77
CA ASP A 72 -3.20 -8.87 -3.39
C ASP A 72 -2.82 -10.09 -2.52
N LEU A 73 -2.56 -11.23 -3.17
CA LEU A 73 -2.12 -12.48 -2.54
C LEU A 73 -0.59 -12.68 -2.60
N ASP A 74 0.17 -11.66 -3.02
CA ASP A 74 1.64 -11.70 -3.19
C ASP A 74 2.15 -12.76 -4.18
N GLU A 75 1.28 -13.25 -5.09
CA GLU A 75 1.59 -14.22 -6.14
C GLU A 75 2.13 -13.52 -7.42
N MET A 76 3.23 -12.76 -7.27
CA MET A 76 3.78 -11.83 -8.27
C MET A 76 4.05 -12.44 -9.66
N GLU A 77 4.69 -13.62 -9.73
CA GLU A 77 5.03 -14.27 -11.02
C GLU A 77 3.79 -14.78 -11.78
N SER A 78 2.78 -15.24 -11.04
CA SER A 78 1.50 -15.65 -11.63
C SER A 78 0.78 -14.43 -12.21
N ALA A 79 0.72 -13.33 -11.46
CA ALA A 79 0.12 -12.07 -11.92
C ALA A 79 0.82 -11.53 -13.17
N ARG A 80 2.16 -11.53 -13.18
CA ARG A 80 2.99 -11.14 -14.33
C ARG A 80 2.63 -11.93 -15.59
N THR A 81 2.48 -13.25 -15.47
CA THR A 81 2.13 -14.12 -16.60
C THR A 81 0.76 -13.76 -17.20
N LEU A 82 -0.23 -13.50 -16.36
CA LEU A 82 -1.58 -13.12 -16.81
C LEU A 82 -1.59 -11.73 -17.47
N LEU A 83 -0.87 -10.76 -16.90
CA LEU A 83 -0.74 -9.41 -17.45
C LEU A 83 -0.01 -9.41 -18.80
N GLN A 84 1.06 -10.20 -18.94
CA GLN A 84 1.72 -10.39 -20.23
C GLN A 84 0.77 -10.96 -21.29
N ARG A 85 -0.08 -11.92 -20.92
CA ARG A 85 -1.10 -12.46 -21.83
C ARG A 85 -2.14 -11.38 -22.20
N ALA A 86 -2.62 -10.61 -21.23
CA ALA A 86 -3.57 -9.53 -21.45
C ALA A 86 -3.02 -8.45 -22.40
N VAL A 87 -1.76 -8.06 -22.24
CA VAL A 87 -1.07 -7.11 -23.13
C VAL A 87 -0.90 -7.65 -24.55
N GLN A 88 -0.61 -8.95 -24.70
CA GLN A 88 -0.51 -9.57 -26.03
C GLN A 88 -1.85 -9.62 -26.77
N LEU A 89 -2.95 -9.85 -26.05
CA LEU A 89 -4.30 -9.94 -26.62
C LEU A 89 -4.83 -8.56 -27.03
N GLU A 90 -4.58 -7.54 -26.22
CA GLU A 90 -5.03 -6.16 -26.46
C GLU A 90 -3.89 -5.13 -26.34
N PRO A 91 -2.98 -5.05 -27.33
CA PRO A 91 -1.79 -4.20 -27.23
C PRO A 91 -2.06 -2.68 -27.43
N LEU A 92 -3.28 -2.31 -27.84
CA LEU A 92 -3.63 -0.93 -28.25
C LEU A 92 -4.73 -0.29 -27.40
N THR A 93 -5.17 -0.94 -26.33
CA THR A 93 -6.26 -0.47 -25.46
C THR A 93 -5.95 -0.85 -24.02
N GLY A 94 -6.61 -0.19 -23.05
CA GLY A 94 -6.53 -0.56 -21.63
C GLY A 94 -5.15 -0.27 -21.02
N PRO A 95 -4.87 0.97 -20.62
CA PRO A 95 -3.59 1.35 -20.01
C PRO A 95 -3.30 0.65 -18.68
N THR A 96 -4.33 0.24 -17.92
CA THR A 96 -4.17 -0.35 -16.59
C THR A 96 -3.29 -1.60 -16.60
N LYS A 97 -3.53 -2.57 -17.50
CA LYS A 97 -2.64 -3.74 -17.63
C LYS A 97 -1.17 -3.40 -17.90
N PHE A 98 -0.88 -2.31 -18.61
CA PHE A 98 0.50 -1.87 -18.84
C PHE A 98 1.12 -1.27 -17.58
N LEU A 99 0.37 -0.45 -16.83
CA LEU A 99 0.82 0.10 -15.56
C LEU A 99 1.11 -1.01 -14.54
N SER A 100 0.17 -1.94 -14.38
CA SER A 100 0.33 -3.07 -13.45
C SER A 100 1.47 -4.01 -13.88
N LEU A 101 1.63 -4.27 -15.18
CA LEU A 101 2.74 -5.08 -15.67
C LEU A 101 4.09 -4.40 -15.42
N ALA A 102 4.17 -3.08 -15.61
CA ALA A 102 5.41 -2.33 -15.43
C ALA A 102 5.96 -2.42 -14.00
N GLN A 103 5.09 -2.45 -12.99
CA GLN A 103 5.46 -2.63 -11.58
C GLN A 103 6.09 -4.02 -11.29
N LEU A 104 5.86 -5.00 -12.16
CA LEU A 104 6.42 -6.38 -12.04
C LEU A 104 7.64 -6.60 -12.93
N LEU A 105 8.11 -5.54 -13.61
CA LEU A 105 9.24 -5.56 -14.51
C LEU A 105 10.34 -4.64 -14.00
N GLN A 106 11.51 -4.72 -14.62
CA GLN A 106 12.66 -3.88 -14.27
C GLN A 106 13.27 -3.24 -15.52
N GLY A 107 13.97 -2.14 -15.33
CA GLY A 107 14.73 -1.44 -16.36
C GLY A 107 13.91 -1.14 -17.60
N ARG A 108 14.44 -1.54 -18.77
CA ARG A 108 13.87 -1.14 -20.05
C ARG A 108 12.49 -1.75 -20.32
N GLU A 109 12.25 -2.98 -19.85
CA GLU A 109 10.94 -3.63 -20.03
C GLU A 109 9.83 -2.91 -19.27
N ALA A 110 10.12 -2.44 -18.05
CA ALA A 110 9.21 -1.61 -17.27
C ALA A 110 8.97 -0.25 -17.95
N ALA A 111 10.04 0.41 -18.40
CA ALA A 111 9.94 1.69 -19.10
C ALA A 111 9.09 1.60 -20.37
N ASP A 112 9.27 0.56 -21.19
CA ASP A 112 8.47 0.36 -22.41
C ASP A 112 6.97 0.17 -22.08
N CYS A 113 6.66 -0.51 -20.97
CA CYS A 113 5.27 -0.67 -20.50
C CYS A 113 4.68 0.67 -20.02
N TYR A 114 5.41 1.44 -19.21
CA TYR A 114 4.95 2.76 -18.77
C TYR A 114 4.80 3.74 -19.94
N GLU A 115 5.73 3.76 -20.89
CA GLU A 115 5.63 4.57 -22.11
C GLU A 115 4.37 4.23 -22.90
N LYS A 116 4.05 2.93 -23.02
CA LYS A 116 2.82 2.49 -23.68
C LYS A 116 1.57 2.90 -22.90
N ALA A 117 1.59 2.80 -21.57
CA ALA A 117 0.50 3.27 -20.73
C ALA A 117 0.27 4.78 -20.89
N VAL A 118 1.34 5.59 -20.91
CA VAL A 118 1.28 7.04 -21.15
C VAL A 118 0.67 7.36 -22.52
N GLU A 119 1.08 6.65 -23.57
CA GLU A 119 0.51 6.81 -24.92
C GLU A 119 -1.01 6.59 -24.90
N LEU A 120 -1.47 5.50 -24.27
CA LEU A 120 -2.88 5.14 -24.18
C LEU A 120 -3.67 6.11 -23.30
N LEU A 121 -3.14 6.50 -22.14
CA LEU A 121 -3.76 7.48 -21.24
C LEU A 121 -3.93 8.84 -21.92
N THR A 122 -2.92 9.27 -22.69
CA THR A 122 -2.98 10.53 -23.44
C THR A 122 -4.07 10.46 -24.50
N ALA A 123 -4.13 9.36 -25.26
CA ALA A 123 -5.18 9.16 -26.26
C ALA A 123 -6.59 9.09 -25.64
N GLU A 124 -6.75 8.44 -24.48
CA GLU A 124 -8.01 8.41 -23.72
C GLU A 124 -8.43 9.81 -23.27
N ALA A 125 -7.49 10.61 -22.76
CA ALA A 125 -7.77 11.98 -22.32
C ALA A 125 -8.15 12.91 -23.48
N GLU A 126 -7.53 12.75 -24.64
CA GLU A 126 -7.88 13.51 -25.86
C GLU A 126 -9.23 13.10 -26.45
N ALA A 127 -9.60 11.82 -26.32
CA ALA A 127 -10.85 11.28 -26.85
C ALA A 127 -12.06 11.51 -25.92
N ALA A 128 -11.85 11.72 -24.62
CA ALA A 128 -12.92 11.85 -23.64
C ALA A 128 -13.62 13.23 -23.71
N PRO A 129 -14.97 13.29 -23.74
CA PRO A 129 -15.67 14.55 -23.51
C PRO A 129 -15.42 15.00 -22.06
N VAL A 130 -15.15 16.30 -21.87
CA VAL A 130 -14.79 16.94 -20.58
C VAL A 130 -15.71 16.56 -19.39
N ALA A 131 -16.95 16.15 -19.65
CA ALA A 131 -17.92 15.76 -18.63
C ALA A 131 -17.81 14.29 -18.14
N ALA A 132 -17.17 13.39 -18.89
CA ALA A 132 -17.07 11.95 -18.54
C ALA A 132 -15.82 11.62 -17.69
N ALA A 133 -14.82 12.50 -17.66
CA ALA A 133 -13.59 12.31 -16.89
C ALA A 133 -13.77 12.46 -15.36
N ALA A 134 -14.96 12.87 -14.90
CA ALA A 134 -15.25 13.22 -13.51
C ALA A 134 -16.20 12.25 -12.78
N SER A 135 -16.56 11.12 -13.39
CA SER A 135 -17.65 10.24 -12.89
C SER A 135 -17.22 8.80 -12.56
N GLY A 136 -15.92 8.53 -12.41
CA GLY A 136 -15.41 7.22 -12.00
C GLY A 136 -14.90 7.25 -10.55
N ASP A 137 -15.04 6.13 -9.84
CA ASP A 137 -14.60 5.92 -8.45
C ASP A 137 -13.06 5.73 -8.31
N GLY A 138 -12.28 6.26 -9.26
CA GLY A 138 -10.84 6.03 -9.37
C GLY A 138 -10.06 7.31 -9.65
N PRO A 139 -8.71 7.23 -9.65
CA PRO A 139 -7.86 8.38 -9.92
C PRO A 139 -8.18 9.00 -11.28
N SER A 140 -8.21 10.33 -11.32
CA SER A 140 -8.50 11.06 -12.55
C SER A 140 -7.51 10.69 -13.66
N PRO A 141 -7.87 10.83 -14.95
CA PRO A 141 -6.94 10.58 -16.05
C PRO A 141 -5.63 11.37 -15.92
N ALA A 142 -5.73 12.61 -15.42
CA ALA A 142 -4.59 13.48 -15.12
C ALA A 142 -3.69 12.89 -14.02
N ARG A 143 -4.27 12.38 -12.92
CA ARG A 143 -3.52 11.71 -11.84
C ARG A 143 -2.81 10.46 -12.36
N ARG A 144 -3.50 9.60 -13.10
CA ARG A 144 -2.92 8.37 -13.68
C ARG A 144 -1.73 8.68 -14.59
N LEU A 145 -1.86 9.72 -15.42
CA LEU A 145 -0.79 10.19 -16.29
C LEU A 145 0.39 10.76 -15.50
N SER A 146 0.11 11.53 -14.44
CA SER A 146 1.13 12.06 -13.53
C SER A 146 1.94 10.95 -12.87
N CYS A 147 1.29 9.96 -12.25
CA CYS A 147 1.94 8.80 -11.62
C CYS A 147 2.78 7.99 -12.62
N ALA A 148 2.29 7.80 -13.85
CA ALA A 148 3.06 7.09 -14.88
C ALA A 148 4.37 7.83 -15.26
N PHE A 149 4.35 9.17 -15.26
CA PHE A 149 5.57 9.95 -15.42
C PHE A 149 6.49 9.90 -14.20
N CYS A 150 5.95 9.84 -12.98
CA CYS A 150 6.74 9.64 -11.76
C CYS A 150 7.53 8.32 -11.87
N ALA A 151 6.85 7.22 -12.17
CA ALA A 151 7.49 5.91 -12.32
C ALA A 151 8.56 5.89 -13.43
N LEU A 152 8.31 6.57 -14.56
CA LEU A 152 9.32 6.71 -15.62
C LEU A 152 10.55 7.53 -15.14
N ALA A 153 10.34 8.61 -14.40
CA ALA A 153 11.44 9.39 -13.85
C ALA A 153 12.26 8.57 -12.84
N GLU A 154 11.61 7.83 -11.95
CA GLU A 154 12.25 6.95 -10.97
C GLU A 154 13.11 5.87 -11.64
N LEU A 155 12.59 5.21 -12.68
CA LEU A 155 13.39 4.25 -13.46
C LEU A 155 14.65 4.89 -14.05
N HIS A 156 14.63 6.17 -14.43
CA HIS A 156 15.82 6.88 -14.93
C HIS A 156 16.74 7.39 -13.83
N MET A 157 16.32 7.36 -12.57
CA MET A 157 17.16 7.60 -11.40
C MET A 157 17.75 6.31 -10.82
N THR A 158 17.17 5.14 -11.13
CA THR A 158 17.63 3.83 -10.65
C THR A 158 18.11 2.93 -11.80
N ASP A 159 17.21 2.21 -12.45
CA ASP A 159 17.51 1.07 -13.33
C ASP A 159 18.16 1.50 -14.65
N LEU A 160 17.82 2.70 -15.11
CA LEU A 160 18.25 3.30 -16.38
C LEU A 160 19.17 4.49 -16.17
N CYS A 161 19.76 4.65 -14.98
CA CYS A 161 20.62 5.78 -14.64
C CYS A 161 21.92 5.85 -15.48
N ASP A 162 22.37 4.72 -16.01
CA ASP A 162 23.57 4.61 -16.85
C ASP A 162 23.33 5.02 -18.34
N GLU A 163 22.07 5.24 -18.75
CA GLU A 163 21.77 5.68 -20.11
C GLU A 163 22.28 7.11 -20.36
N PRO A 164 22.85 7.40 -21.55
CA PRO A 164 23.49 8.68 -21.81
C PRO A 164 22.54 9.89 -21.77
N ASP A 165 21.23 9.66 -21.91
CA ASP A 165 20.19 10.67 -21.83
C ASP A 165 19.34 10.57 -20.54
N ALA A 166 19.74 9.74 -19.56
CA ALA A 166 18.97 9.47 -18.36
C ALA A 166 18.52 10.74 -17.62
N GLU A 167 19.45 11.66 -17.35
CA GLU A 167 19.14 12.93 -16.67
C GLU A 167 18.16 13.79 -17.49
N THR A 168 18.35 13.86 -18.82
CA THR A 168 17.49 14.68 -19.68
C THR A 168 16.07 14.12 -19.73
N ARG A 169 15.95 12.80 -19.82
CA ARG A 169 14.66 12.10 -19.81
C ARG A 169 13.98 12.22 -18.45
N CYS A 170 14.71 12.02 -17.36
CA CYS A 170 14.18 12.19 -16.00
C CYS A 170 13.61 13.60 -15.79
N ARG A 171 14.35 14.65 -16.23
CA ARG A 171 13.87 16.04 -16.16
C ARG A 171 12.58 16.27 -16.95
N ASP A 172 12.48 15.71 -18.17
CA ASP A 172 11.25 15.79 -18.97
C ASP A 172 10.07 15.10 -18.27
N PHE A 173 10.28 13.88 -17.77
CA PHE A 173 9.25 13.12 -17.07
C PHE A 173 8.77 13.83 -15.80
N VAL A 174 9.66 14.33 -14.96
CA VAL A 174 9.28 15.12 -13.76
C VAL A 174 8.47 16.35 -14.17
N SER A 175 8.91 17.12 -15.18
CA SER A 175 8.18 18.29 -15.65
C SER A 175 6.77 17.92 -16.16
N ARG A 176 6.64 16.78 -16.84
CA ARG A 176 5.36 16.29 -17.36
C ARG A 176 4.47 15.73 -16.25
N ALA A 177 5.03 15.09 -15.22
CA ALA A 177 4.30 14.61 -14.05
C ALA A 177 3.60 15.77 -13.32
N VAL A 178 4.35 16.83 -13.01
CA VAL A 178 3.83 18.03 -12.34
C VAL A 178 2.85 18.78 -13.23
N SER A 179 3.11 18.85 -14.54
CA SER A 179 2.19 19.52 -15.48
C SER A 179 0.87 18.75 -15.68
N ALA A 180 0.91 17.42 -15.64
CA ALA A 180 -0.27 16.58 -15.80
C ALA A 180 -1.22 16.71 -14.61
N ASP A 181 -0.70 16.69 -13.38
CA ASP A 181 -1.47 16.94 -12.16
C ASP A 181 -0.62 17.71 -11.13
N PRO A 182 -0.77 19.04 -11.03
CA PRO A 182 -0.06 19.84 -10.03
C PRO A 182 -0.44 19.53 -8.57
N SER A 183 -1.57 18.84 -8.35
CA SER A 183 -2.06 18.40 -7.04
C SER A 183 -1.63 16.97 -6.68
N ASN A 184 -0.76 16.35 -7.50
CA ASN A 184 -0.17 15.05 -7.18
C ASN A 184 1.03 15.21 -6.23
N PRO A 185 0.94 14.81 -4.95
CA PRO A 185 2.07 14.92 -4.03
C PRO A 185 3.24 14.02 -4.40
N GLU A 186 2.99 12.88 -5.06
CA GLU A 186 4.04 11.99 -5.58
C GLU A 186 4.90 12.71 -6.63
N ALA A 187 4.30 13.47 -7.54
CA ALA A 187 5.06 14.21 -8.56
C ALA A 187 6.04 15.23 -7.97
N HIS A 188 5.66 15.88 -6.87
CA HIS A 188 6.55 16.79 -6.14
C HIS A 188 7.62 16.03 -5.34
N GLN A 189 7.35 14.80 -4.88
CA GLN A 189 8.36 13.92 -4.27
C GLN A 189 9.38 13.44 -5.30
N THR A 190 8.93 13.03 -6.49
CA THR A 190 9.82 12.64 -7.59
C THR A 190 10.66 13.83 -8.06
N GLU A 191 10.09 15.04 -8.10
CA GLU A 191 10.86 16.28 -8.34
C GLU A 191 11.94 16.48 -7.28
N ALA A 192 11.61 16.30 -6.00
CA ALA A 192 12.59 16.38 -4.93
C ALA A 192 13.72 15.34 -5.08
N GLY A 193 13.39 14.10 -5.43
CA GLY A 193 14.38 13.04 -5.69
C GLY A 193 15.37 13.41 -6.78
N LEU A 194 14.88 13.93 -7.92
CA LEU A 194 15.74 14.43 -8.99
C LEU A 194 16.64 15.59 -8.53
N LEU A 195 16.11 16.51 -7.72
CA LEU A 195 16.87 17.64 -7.20
C LEU A 195 17.96 17.19 -6.22
N LEU A 196 17.67 16.20 -5.35
CA LEU A 196 18.67 15.58 -4.46
C LEU A 196 19.80 14.91 -5.25
N VAL A 197 19.46 14.06 -6.22
CA VAL A 197 20.45 13.35 -7.07
C VAL A 197 21.32 14.34 -7.85
N THR A 198 20.78 15.50 -8.21
CA THR A 198 21.52 16.56 -8.94
C THR A 198 22.18 17.59 -8.03
N GLY A 199 22.08 17.43 -6.70
CA GLY A 199 22.76 18.22 -5.68
C GLY A 199 22.09 19.54 -5.30
N ASP A 200 20.84 19.77 -5.70
CA ASP A 200 20.04 20.95 -5.33
C ASP A 200 19.16 20.68 -4.10
N THR A 201 19.77 20.71 -2.92
CA THR A 201 19.09 20.46 -1.64
C THR A 201 18.01 21.50 -1.31
N ASP A 202 18.20 22.77 -1.70
CA ASP A 202 17.22 23.83 -1.42
C ASP A 202 15.99 23.69 -2.33
N GLY A 203 16.21 23.36 -3.60
CA GLY A 203 15.16 22.99 -4.54
C GLY A 203 14.38 21.77 -4.05
N ALA A 204 15.08 20.72 -3.62
CA ALA A 204 14.46 19.51 -3.08
C ALA A 204 13.58 19.81 -1.87
N ARG A 205 14.06 20.62 -0.93
CA ARG A 205 13.24 21.06 0.23
C ARG A 205 11.98 21.78 -0.23
N ALA A 206 12.08 22.68 -1.21
CA ALA A 206 10.93 23.41 -1.72
C ALA A 206 9.91 22.48 -2.42
N ALA A 207 10.38 21.44 -3.12
CA ALA A 207 9.53 20.42 -3.73
C ALA A 207 8.84 19.52 -2.69
N LEU A 208 9.57 19.06 -1.67
CA LEU A 208 9.01 18.30 -0.55
C LEU A 208 7.92 19.08 0.19
N ARG A 209 8.11 20.38 0.41
CA ARG A 209 7.07 21.25 1.00
C ARG A 209 5.80 21.31 0.15
N ARG A 210 5.93 21.43 -1.17
CA ARG A 210 4.77 21.36 -2.08
C ARG A 210 4.05 20.03 -1.97
N SER A 211 4.79 18.93 -1.82
CA SER A 211 4.18 17.61 -1.59
C SER A 211 3.43 17.56 -0.26
N THR A 212 4.11 17.87 0.86
CA THR A 212 3.52 17.73 2.19
C THR A 212 2.35 18.66 2.43
N ASP A 213 2.37 19.88 1.88
CA ASP A 213 1.25 20.84 1.94
C ASP A 213 -0.06 20.27 1.34
N LEU A 214 0.02 19.29 0.43
CA LEU A 214 -1.15 18.70 -0.24
C LEU A 214 -1.87 17.64 0.59
N TRP A 215 -1.22 17.03 1.58
CA TRP A 215 -1.78 15.87 2.30
C TRP A 215 -1.54 15.87 3.81
N LEU A 216 -0.37 16.32 4.27
CA LEU A 216 0.04 16.19 5.66
C LEU A 216 -0.89 16.92 6.65
N PRO A 217 -1.36 18.16 6.38
CA PRO A 217 -2.29 18.83 7.30
C PRO A 217 -3.63 18.11 7.46
N ALA A 218 -4.18 17.56 6.38
CA ALA A 218 -5.44 16.81 6.41
C ALA A 218 -5.27 15.47 7.12
N PHE A 219 -4.16 14.77 6.82
CA PHE A 219 -3.77 13.54 7.48
C PHE A 219 -3.62 13.72 9.00
N GLN A 220 -2.91 14.76 9.44
CA GLN A 220 -2.76 15.08 10.87
C GLN A 220 -4.09 15.44 11.54
N ALA A 221 -4.95 16.21 10.87
CA ALA A 221 -6.24 16.56 11.41
C ALA A 221 -7.15 15.33 11.59
N ALA A 222 -7.13 14.39 10.64
CA ALA A 222 -7.83 13.11 10.75
C ALA A 222 -7.26 12.26 11.90
N ARG A 223 -5.92 12.14 11.96
CA ARG A 223 -5.21 11.38 13.01
C ARG A 223 -5.50 11.89 14.42
N ALA A 224 -5.54 13.21 14.60
CA ALA A 224 -5.87 13.84 15.87
C ALA A 224 -7.38 13.82 16.22
N GLY A 225 -8.23 13.23 15.37
CA GLY A 225 -9.69 13.27 15.53
C GLY A 225 -10.29 14.68 15.40
N ALA A 226 -9.54 15.63 14.84
CA ALA A 226 -9.94 17.02 14.65
C ALA A 226 -10.73 17.24 13.36
N ALA A 227 -10.68 16.29 12.41
CA ALA A 227 -11.48 16.24 11.20
C ALA A 227 -12.19 14.89 11.08
N ALA A 228 -13.35 14.87 10.43
CA ALA A 228 -14.03 13.62 10.08
C ALA A 228 -13.40 13.02 8.82
N GLY A 229 -13.09 11.73 8.88
CA GLY A 229 -12.48 10.98 7.78
C GLY A 229 -11.39 10.05 8.30
N ASP A 230 -11.22 8.90 7.65
CA ASP A 230 -10.11 8.00 7.93
C ASP A 230 -8.79 8.65 7.45
N PRO A 231 -7.72 8.68 8.27
CA PRO A 231 -6.38 9.10 7.82
C PRO A 231 -5.92 8.48 6.49
N LEU A 232 -6.28 7.22 6.23
CA LEU A 232 -5.95 6.51 5.00
C LEU A 232 -6.75 7.00 3.79
N GLU A 233 -7.97 7.52 4.01
CA GLU A 233 -8.79 8.09 2.93
C GLU A 233 -8.34 9.51 2.55
N VAL A 234 -7.83 10.28 3.51
CA VAL A 234 -7.40 11.68 3.27
C VAL A 234 -5.98 11.78 2.72
N CYS A 235 -5.14 10.76 2.92
CA CYS A 235 -3.79 10.71 2.38
C CYS A 235 -3.77 9.95 1.05
N PRO A 236 -3.48 10.61 -0.10
CA PRO A 236 -3.50 9.96 -1.40
C PRO A 236 -2.22 9.17 -1.71
N LEU A 237 -1.32 9.02 -0.74
CA LEU A 237 -0.02 8.35 -0.87
C LEU A 237 -0.04 7.00 -0.16
N SER A 238 0.59 6.00 -0.75
CA SER A 238 0.85 4.72 -0.08
C SER A 238 1.75 4.90 1.14
N TYR A 239 1.83 3.85 1.97
CA TYR A 239 2.79 3.79 3.07
C TYR A 239 4.23 4.04 2.57
N ASP A 240 4.65 3.32 1.51
CA ASP A 240 6.00 3.42 0.96
C ASP A 240 6.35 4.81 0.44
N LEU A 241 5.41 5.49 -0.22
CA LEU A 241 5.65 6.86 -0.71
C LEU A 241 5.78 7.86 0.44
N ARG A 242 5.03 7.67 1.54
CA ARG A 242 5.19 8.48 2.75
C ARG A 242 6.52 8.20 3.44
N LEU A 243 6.94 6.95 3.51
CA LEU A 243 8.24 6.54 4.06
C LEU A 243 9.41 7.12 3.25
N ALA A 244 9.32 7.06 1.91
CA ALA A 244 10.29 7.67 1.00
C ALA A 244 10.35 9.20 1.14
N ALA A 245 9.20 9.85 1.35
CA ALA A 245 9.12 11.27 1.65
C ALA A 245 9.82 11.62 2.96
N ALA A 246 9.61 10.85 4.03
CA ALA A 246 10.28 11.03 5.31
C ALA A 246 11.80 10.90 5.18
N ARG A 247 12.30 9.90 4.43
CA ARG A 247 13.73 9.73 4.13
C ARG A 247 14.30 10.97 3.42
N SER A 248 13.59 11.49 2.44
CA SER A 248 13.99 12.71 1.71
C SER A 248 13.95 13.96 2.60
N LEU A 249 12.98 14.07 3.52
CA LEU A 249 12.88 15.14 4.51
C LEU A 249 14.08 15.14 5.48
N ILE A 250 14.51 13.95 5.92
CA ILE A 250 15.73 13.76 6.71
C ILE A 250 16.96 14.23 5.92
N GLU A 251 17.09 13.84 4.64
CA GLU A 251 18.22 14.27 3.81
C GLU A 251 18.30 15.80 3.67
N VAL A 252 17.14 16.45 3.48
CA VAL A 252 17.07 17.92 3.48
C VAL A 252 17.06 18.53 4.88
N LYS A 253 17.22 17.78 5.98
CA LYS A 253 17.23 18.33 7.36
C LYS A 253 15.94 19.03 7.78
N ASP A 254 14.79 18.62 7.25
CA ASP A 254 13.47 19.06 7.69
C ASP A 254 12.94 18.05 8.72
N TRP A 255 13.63 17.97 9.86
CA TRP A 255 13.43 16.93 10.90
C TRP A 255 12.01 16.92 11.46
N GLU A 256 11.48 18.11 11.74
CA GLU A 256 10.14 18.29 12.30
C GLU A 256 9.06 17.71 11.38
N THR A 257 9.15 17.99 10.07
CA THR A 257 8.21 17.42 9.11
C THR A 257 8.42 15.91 8.94
N ALA A 258 9.66 15.43 8.98
CA ALA A 258 9.95 14.00 8.87
C ALA A 258 9.35 13.21 10.06
N GLU A 259 9.54 13.71 11.28
CA GLU A 259 8.97 13.13 12.51
C GLU A 259 7.44 13.07 12.44
N GLN A 260 6.78 14.15 12.02
CA GLN A 260 5.32 14.18 11.86
C GLN A 260 4.77 13.11 10.91
N VAL A 261 5.50 12.83 9.82
CA VAL A 261 5.16 11.78 8.86
C VAL A 261 5.39 10.41 9.46
N LEU A 262 6.57 10.19 10.05
CA LEU A 262 6.99 8.90 10.60
C LEU A 262 6.15 8.48 11.81
N ASP A 263 5.77 9.40 12.70
CA ASP A 263 4.83 9.11 13.80
C ASP A 263 3.51 8.55 13.26
N GLY A 264 3.01 9.14 12.17
CA GLY A 264 1.78 8.64 11.54
C GLY A 264 1.94 7.26 10.93
N LEU A 265 3.10 6.94 10.38
CA LEU A 265 3.42 5.61 9.86
C LEU A 265 3.57 4.59 10.98
N ALA A 266 4.16 4.98 12.11
CA ALA A 266 4.33 4.13 13.28
C ALA A 266 3.01 3.83 13.99
N GLU A 267 2.07 4.78 14.00
CA GLU A 267 0.70 4.57 14.49
C GLU A 267 -0.12 3.63 13.58
N GLU A 268 0.16 3.64 12.27
CA GLU A 268 -0.53 2.81 11.27
C GLU A 268 -0.02 1.37 11.26
N ASP A 269 1.30 1.17 11.32
CA ASP A 269 1.95 -0.13 11.39
C ASP A 269 3.24 -0.03 12.23
N ASP A 270 3.21 -0.62 13.41
CA ASP A 270 4.32 -0.63 14.37
C ASP A 270 5.34 -1.75 14.10
N GLN A 271 5.12 -2.59 13.09
CA GLN A 271 6.02 -3.68 12.74
C GLN A 271 7.02 -3.30 11.65
N VAL A 272 6.91 -2.12 11.04
CA VAL A 272 7.84 -1.67 10.01
C VAL A 272 9.13 -1.14 10.61
N VAL A 273 10.21 -1.91 10.46
CA VAL A 273 11.55 -1.59 11.00
C VAL A 273 12.08 -0.26 10.48
N ASP A 274 11.93 0.02 9.18
CA ASP A 274 12.39 1.26 8.54
C ASP A 274 11.80 2.51 9.20
N THR A 275 10.53 2.48 9.61
CA THR A 275 9.85 3.63 10.21
C THR A 275 10.50 4.02 11.53
N TRP A 276 10.72 3.04 12.41
CA TRP A 276 11.40 3.26 13.69
C TRP A 276 12.88 3.64 13.51
N TYR A 277 13.55 3.00 12.56
CA TYR A 277 14.94 3.32 12.22
C TYR A 277 15.08 4.78 11.73
N LEU A 278 14.17 5.26 10.87
CA LEU A 278 14.20 6.63 10.36
C LEU A 278 13.88 7.67 11.45
N LEU A 279 12.99 7.37 12.41
CA LEU A 279 12.75 8.22 13.59
C LEU A 279 14.03 8.37 14.42
N ALA A 280 14.70 7.24 14.70
CA ALA A 280 15.97 7.26 15.40
C ALA A 280 17.05 8.04 14.62
N LEU A 281 17.15 7.83 13.31
CA LEU A 281 18.11 8.50 12.45
C LEU A 281 17.90 10.02 12.43
N ALA A 282 16.64 10.47 12.30
CA ALA A 282 16.29 11.89 12.35
C ALA A 282 16.74 12.52 13.68
N ALA A 283 16.46 11.86 14.80
CA ALA A 283 16.87 12.30 16.13
C ALA A 283 18.41 12.34 16.30
N PHE A 284 19.13 11.35 15.75
CA PHE A 284 20.60 11.31 15.75
C PHE A 284 21.22 12.46 14.96
N GLU A 285 20.73 12.71 13.75
CA GLU A 285 21.23 13.74 12.84
C GLU A 285 20.90 15.15 13.33
N GLN A 286 19.76 15.33 14.02
CA GLN A 286 19.42 16.59 14.68
C GLN A 286 20.39 16.89 15.84
N GLY A 287 20.85 15.87 16.57
CA GLY A 287 21.82 16.01 17.65
C GLY A 287 21.24 16.61 18.94
N GLY A 288 22.12 16.91 19.90
CA GLY A 288 21.72 17.53 21.17
C GLY A 288 20.78 16.65 22.01
N GLU A 289 19.71 17.24 22.55
CA GLU A 289 18.71 16.54 23.35
C GLU A 289 17.91 15.52 22.51
N ALA A 290 17.65 15.80 21.24
CA ALA A 290 16.92 14.89 20.34
C ALA A 290 17.65 13.55 20.22
N ARG A 291 18.97 13.58 20.11
CA ARG A 291 19.80 12.37 20.03
C ARG A 291 19.67 11.46 21.26
N ALA A 292 19.47 12.03 22.45
CA ALA A 292 19.22 11.23 23.65
C ALA A 292 17.85 10.53 23.58
N GLY A 293 16.86 11.18 22.96
CA GLY A 293 15.52 10.64 22.71
C GLY A 293 15.45 9.59 21.59
N ALA A 294 16.56 9.24 20.93
CA ALA A 294 16.55 8.23 19.86
C ALA A 294 16.46 6.78 20.35
N ARG A 295 16.77 6.53 21.64
CA ARG A 295 16.83 5.16 22.20
C ARG A 295 15.51 4.38 22.08
N PRO A 296 14.34 4.93 22.47
CA PRO A 296 13.08 4.19 22.36
C PRO A 296 12.78 3.76 20.92
N TYR A 297 13.07 4.62 19.94
CA TYR A 297 12.89 4.29 18.52
C TYR A 297 13.81 3.14 18.08
N LEU A 298 15.08 3.14 18.52
CA LEU A 298 16.02 2.05 18.21
C LEU A 298 15.61 0.71 18.85
N GLU A 299 15.08 0.75 20.07
CA GLU A 299 14.60 -0.44 20.76
C GLU A 299 13.34 -1.00 20.09
N ARG A 300 12.42 -0.14 19.64
CA ARG A 300 11.28 -0.54 18.80
C ARG A 300 11.71 -1.10 17.45
N ALA A 301 12.67 -0.48 16.77
CA ALA A 301 13.22 -1.01 15.52
C ALA A 301 13.81 -2.41 15.70
N ARG A 302 14.56 -2.63 16.79
CA ARG A 302 15.11 -3.96 17.13
C ARG A 302 13.99 -4.98 17.41
N GLN A 303 12.99 -4.60 18.20
CA GLN A 303 11.86 -5.47 18.53
C GLN A 303 11.05 -5.87 17.28
N ALA A 304 10.75 -4.91 16.40
CA ALA A 304 10.08 -5.16 15.13
C ALA A 304 10.90 -6.13 14.25
N ALA A 305 12.23 -5.94 14.17
CA ALA A 305 13.10 -6.84 13.44
C ALA A 305 13.09 -8.27 14.00
N GLU A 306 13.10 -8.43 15.33
CA GLU A 306 13.04 -9.74 16.00
C GLU A 306 11.74 -10.51 15.72
N GLN A 307 10.63 -9.81 15.49
CA GLN A 307 9.34 -10.42 15.13
C GLN A 307 9.30 -10.92 13.69
N GLN A 308 10.17 -10.41 12.81
CA GLN A 308 10.19 -10.71 11.37
C GLN A 308 11.59 -11.17 10.90
N PRO A 309 12.13 -12.28 11.43
CA PRO A 309 13.51 -12.70 11.18
C PRO A 309 13.83 -13.02 9.71
N GLU A 310 12.82 -13.39 8.91
CA GLU A 310 12.99 -13.73 7.49
C GLU A 310 13.10 -12.50 6.57
N GLN A 311 12.72 -11.32 7.06
CA GLN A 311 12.63 -10.07 6.29
C GLN A 311 13.63 -9.01 6.78
N GLN A 312 14.58 -9.39 7.63
CA GLN A 312 15.54 -8.47 8.21
C GLN A 312 16.54 -7.93 7.18
N ASP A 313 16.63 -6.61 7.09
CA ASP A 313 17.81 -5.95 6.55
C ASP A 313 18.95 -6.03 7.57
N THR A 314 19.93 -6.88 7.28
CA THR A 314 21.11 -7.09 8.13
C THR A 314 21.98 -5.84 8.31
N GLU A 315 22.06 -4.97 7.31
CA GLU A 315 22.86 -3.75 7.40
C GLU A 315 22.17 -2.73 8.31
N MET A 316 20.86 -2.56 8.12
CA MET A 316 20.05 -1.69 8.99
C MET A 316 20.06 -2.18 10.44
N THR A 317 19.87 -3.49 10.66
CA THR A 317 19.85 -4.07 12.03
C THR A 317 21.20 -3.90 12.73
N GLU A 318 22.30 -4.06 12.00
CA GLU A 318 23.64 -3.82 12.53
C GLU A 318 23.87 -2.32 12.82
N HIS A 319 23.34 -1.42 12.00
CA HIS A 319 23.43 0.02 12.27
C HIS A 319 22.62 0.42 13.51
N VAL A 320 21.40 -0.11 13.69
CA VAL A 320 20.60 0.07 14.91
C VAL A 320 21.40 -0.35 16.15
N ARG A 321 22.08 -1.50 16.08
CA ARG A 321 22.95 -2.00 17.16
C ARG A 321 24.09 -1.04 17.47
N GLN A 322 24.78 -0.52 16.45
CA GLN A 322 25.88 0.43 16.60
C GLN A 322 25.40 1.77 17.20
N MET A 323 24.25 2.27 16.77
CA MET A 323 23.64 3.48 17.33
C MET A 323 23.30 3.31 18.81
N LEU A 324 22.73 2.18 19.20
CA LEU A 324 22.45 1.86 20.61
C LEU A 324 23.74 1.81 21.46
N GLU A 325 24.82 1.24 20.92
CA GLU A 325 26.12 1.22 21.59
C GLU A 325 26.70 2.63 21.78
N GLU A 326 26.55 3.50 20.77
CA GLU A 326 27.02 4.89 20.83
C GLU A 326 26.26 5.74 21.86
N LEU A 327 24.97 5.46 22.08
CA LEU A 327 24.19 6.10 23.15
C LEU A 327 24.57 5.62 24.56
N GLY A 328 25.33 4.53 24.69
CA GLY A 328 25.73 3.96 25.97
C GLY A 328 24.60 3.19 26.69
N PRO A 329 24.70 2.94 28.00
CA PRO A 329 23.62 2.31 28.76
C PRO A 329 22.42 3.26 28.92
N ALA A 330 21.21 2.70 29.05
CA ALA A 330 20.03 3.47 29.42
C ALA A 330 20.27 4.18 30.77
N PRO A 331 19.78 5.42 30.94
CA PRO A 331 19.84 6.10 32.23
C PRO A 331 19.11 5.27 33.29
N GLU A 332 19.72 5.11 34.48
CA GLU A 332 19.13 4.40 35.61
C GLU A 332 17.80 5.07 36.00
N GLY A 333 16.66 4.50 35.58
CA GLY A 333 15.32 5.01 35.89
C GLY A 333 14.26 4.83 34.80
N GLU A 334 14.63 4.45 33.58
CA GLU A 334 13.70 4.19 32.46
C GLU A 334 13.59 2.68 32.15
N GLN A 335 13.55 1.83 33.18
CA GLN A 335 12.93 0.53 33.01
C GLN A 335 11.44 0.79 32.95
N GLU A 336 10.86 0.80 31.75
CA GLU A 336 9.42 0.61 31.59
C GLU A 336 9.08 -0.63 32.41
N ASP A 337 8.21 -0.46 33.41
CA ASP A 337 7.64 -1.56 34.17
C ASP A 337 6.97 -2.50 33.16
N GLU A 338 7.70 -3.52 32.70
CA GLU A 338 7.12 -4.70 32.13
C GLU A 338 6.19 -5.23 33.21
N ASP A 339 4.90 -4.98 33.02
CA ASP A 339 3.77 -5.46 33.79
C ASP A 339 3.76 -7.01 33.66
N GLU A 340 4.76 -7.66 34.29
CA GLU A 340 4.71 -9.07 34.63
C GLU A 340 3.59 -9.18 35.64
N GLY A 341 2.42 -9.59 35.13
CA GLY A 341 1.27 -10.01 35.92
C GLY A 341 1.70 -11.04 36.95
N GLY A 342 2.09 -10.54 38.12
CA GLY A 342 2.33 -11.30 39.32
C GLY A 342 0.98 -11.83 39.78
N GLU A 343 0.83 -13.13 39.68
CA GLU A 343 -0.27 -13.89 40.26
C GLU A 343 -0.45 -13.46 41.73
N ASP A 344 -1.53 -12.72 42.02
CA ASP A 344 -1.97 -12.43 43.38
C ASP A 344 -2.37 -13.76 44.04
N GLU A 345 -1.37 -14.41 44.64
CA GLU A 345 -1.53 -15.54 45.55
C GLU A 345 -2.23 -15.03 46.81
N TRP A 346 -3.55 -15.20 46.85
CA TRP A 346 -4.39 -14.95 48.01
C TRP A 346 -3.91 -15.78 49.20
N THR A 347 -3.06 -15.23 50.06
CA THR A 347 -2.85 -15.74 51.42
C THR A 347 -3.91 -15.15 52.34
N ASP A 348 -4.94 -15.96 52.57
CA ASP A 348 -5.91 -15.82 53.65
C ASP A 348 -5.20 -16.21 54.96
N ASP A 349 -4.86 -15.22 55.80
CA ASP A 349 -4.49 -15.47 57.19
C ASP A 349 -5.19 -14.44 58.08
N GLU A 350 -6.26 -14.93 58.70
CA GLU A 350 -6.99 -14.34 59.82
C GLU A 350 -6.06 -14.24 61.04
N GLU A 351 -5.90 -13.05 61.63
CA GLU A 351 -5.58 -12.94 63.05
C GLU A 351 -6.48 -11.91 63.74
N ASP A 352 -7.45 -12.46 64.47
CA ASP A 352 -8.25 -11.84 65.51
C ASP A 352 -7.37 -11.05 66.51
N VAL A 353 -7.62 -9.74 66.63
CA VAL A 353 -7.12 -8.95 67.76
C VAL A 353 -8.27 -8.73 68.74
N GLU A 354 -8.27 -9.54 69.79
CA GLU A 354 -9.05 -9.36 71.02
C GLU A 354 -8.87 -7.94 71.58
N MET A 355 -10.00 -7.25 71.79
CA MET A 355 -10.04 -5.98 72.53
C MET A 355 -9.77 -6.22 74.01
N ASP A 356 -8.61 -5.76 74.46
CA ASP A 356 -8.26 -5.70 75.87
C ASP A 356 -8.95 -4.53 76.59
N ALA A 357 -9.27 -4.79 77.86
CA ALA A 357 -10.24 -4.09 78.66
C ALA A 357 -9.72 -2.80 79.35
N ALA A 358 -10.71 -1.96 79.70
CA ALA A 358 -10.81 -1.16 80.92
C ALA A 358 -9.82 0.01 81.15
N ASN A 359 -10.37 1.23 81.15
CA ASN A 359 -10.23 2.12 82.32
C ASN A 359 -11.27 3.26 82.30
N GLY A 360 -12.02 3.40 83.41
CA GLY A 360 -12.72 4.64 83.81
C GLY A 360 -14.22 4.68 83.63
#